data_AF-A0A7I7W934-F1
#
_entry.id   AF-A0A7I7W934-F1
#
_cell.length_a   1.000
_cell.length_b   1.000
_cell.length_c   1.000
_cell.angle_alpha   90.00
_cell.angle_beta   90.00
_cell.angle_gamma   90.00
#
_symmetry.space_group_name_H-M   'P 1'
#
loop_
_entity.id
_entity.type
_entity.pdbx_description
1 polymer ?
#
loop_
_entity_poly.entity_id
_entity_poly.type
_entity_poly.pdbx_seq_one_letter_code
_entity_poly.pdbx_strand_id
1 'polypeptide(L)'
;MGSSTTASRGTYKWIDELANRPQNSRFRFVNLGVGGDLSFNTVRRLHRVISLQPDRVIVLIGTNDILASVFPGFRRFVRVVKRVSEEPTSGRFEENLDVIVSRLQADTLSSFAPVGEEPDSRDPVQRRLNELVAAYNAIVRKVASSQHADYIPFYEAFHNQLVRAGTAKPFTRFSFASFYRDYLLREMILRQNFDEIARINGWQFHIDGIHLNTPGGQILTDAVQKFLDA
;
A
#
# COMPACT_ATOMS: atom_id res chain seq x y z
N MET A 1 -1.04 1.84 10.46
CA MET A 1 -2.41 1.97 9.90
C MET A 1 -2.36 2.14 8.40
N GLY A 2 -3.40 1.73 7.67
CA GLY A 2 -3.39 1.85 6.21
C GLY A 2 -4.54 1.11 5.54
N SER A 3 -4.35 0.68 4.29
CA SER A 3 -5.38 0.00 3.49
C SER A 3 -5.17 -1.52 3.42
N SER A 4 -5.35 -2.14 2.25
CA SER A 4 -5.26 -3.59 2.04
C SER A 4 -3.89 -4.18 2.41
N THR A 5 -2.79 -3.52 2.00
CA THR A 5 -1.42 -3.96 2.35
C THR A 5 -1.20 -3.97 3.86
N THR A 6 -1.76 -3.02 4.60
CA THR A 6 -1.70 -3.05 6.07
C THR A 6 -2.64 -4.09 6.67
N ALA A 7 -3.84 -4.24 6.12
CA ALA A 7 -4.83 -5.20 6.62
C ALA A 7 -4.37 -6.64 6.47
N SER A 8 -3.49 -6.91 5.50
CA SER A 8 -2.85 -8.21 5.24
C SER A 8 -3.84 -9.36 5.09
N ARG A 9 -5.04 -9.06 4.53
CA ARG A 9 -6.06 -10.05 4.20
C ARG A 9 -5.87 -10.46 2.75
N GLY A 10 -5.50 -11.72 2.53
CA GLY A 10 -5.26 -12.23 1.18
C GLY A 10 -3.98 -11.69 0.52
N THR A 11 -2.97 -11.34 1.31
CA THR A 11 -1.67 -10.82 0.86
C THR A 11 -0.63 -11.10 1.95
N TYR A 12 0.64 -10.78 1.69
CA TYR A 12 1.73 -10.99 2.64
C TYR A 12 1.51 -10.32 3.99
N LYS A 13 1.70 -11.07 5.07
CA LYS A 13 1.44 -10.65 6.46
C LYS A 13 2.66 -10.00 7.10
N TRP A 14 3.09 -8.87 6.54
CA TRP A 14 4.32 -8.18 6.97
C TRP A 14 4.33 -7.76 8.45
N ILE A 15 3.18 -7.39 9.03
CA ILE A 15 3.09 -7.04 10.46
C ILE A 15 3.33 -8.28 11.34
N ASP A 16 2.73 -9.41 10.98
CA ASP A 16 2.91 -10.66 11.74
C ASP A 16 4.35 -11.15 11.61
N GLU A 17 4.95 -11.01 10.43
CA GLU A 17 6.35 -11.34 10.22
C GLU A 17 7.28 -10.44 11.05
N LEU A 18 7.08 -9.11 11.06
CA LEU A 18 7.79 -8.19 11.95
C LEU A 18 7.64 -8.58 13.42
N ALA A 19 6.43 -8.89 13.86
CA ALA A 19 6.14 -9.23 15.25
C ALA A 19 6.84 -10.52 15.70
N ASN A 20 7.07 -11.46 14.77
CA ASN A 20 7.75 -12.72 15.05
C ASN A 20 9.28 -12.61 15.06
N ARG A 21 9.86 -11.48 14.66
CA ARG A 21 11.32 -11.27 14.73
C ARG A 21 11.76 -11.09 16.18
N PRO A 22 12.75 -11.86 16.70
CA PRO A 22 13.14 -11.81 18.10
C PRO A 22 13.52 -10.41 18.62
N GLN A 23 14.19 -9.60 17.80
CA GLN A 23 14.58 -8.22 18.17
C GLN A 23 13.39 -7.26 18.35
N ASN A 24 12.22 -7.64 17.84
CA ASN A 24 11.00 -6.84 17.93
C ASN A 24 10.10 -7.24 19.10
N SER A 25 10.54 -8.14 20.00
CA SER A 25 9.77 -8.54 21.19
C SER A 25 9.41 -7.36 22.12
N ARG A 26 10.14 -6.25 22.01
CA ARG A 26 9.89 -4.98 22.71
C ARG A 26 8.69 -4.19 22.18
N PHE A 27 8.17 -4.54 21.00
CA PHE A 27 7.05 -3.84 20.36
C PHE A 27 5.76 -4.65 20.46
N ARG A 28 4.64 -3.96 20.69
CA ARG A 28 3.30 -4.50 20.46
C ARG A 28 2.74 -3.93 19.17
N PHE A 29 2.69 -4.73 18.12
CA PHE A 29 2.12 -4.31 16.84
C PHE A 29 0.59 -4.34 16.88
N VAL A 30 -0.04 -3.29 16.36
CA VAL A 30 -1.50 -3.22 16.21
C VAL A 30 -1.86 -2.95 14.75
N ASN A 31 -2.57 -3.91 14.14
CA ASN A 31 -3.02 -3.78 12.76
C ASN A 31 -4.31 -2.93 12.68
N LEU A 32 -4.16 -1.71 12.16
CA LEU A 32 -5.27 -0.80 11.84
C LEU A 32 -5.39 -0.61 10.31
N GLY A 33 -5.26 -1.69 9.56
CA GLY A 33 -5.49 -1.75 8.13
C GLY A 33 -6.97 -2.00 7.79
N VAL A 34 -7.50 -1.29 6.80
CA VAL A 34 -8.86 -1.52 6.30
C VAL A 34 -8.82 -1.58 4.78
N GLY A 35 -9.02 -2.78 4.23
CA GLY A 35 -8.90 -3.03 2.78
C GLY A 35 -9.79 -2.13 1.94
N GLY A 36 -9.25 -1.57 0.86
CA GLY A 36 -9.94 -0.63 -0.04
C GLY A 36 -10.11 0.80 0.48
N ASP A 37 -9.61 1.13 1.68
CA ASP A 37 -9.64 2.52 2.16
C ASP A 37 -8.76 3.42 1.30
N LEU A 38 -9.25 4.64 1.06
CA LEU A 38 -8.49 5.79 0.56
C LEU A 38 -7.96 6.63 1.74
N SER A 39 -7.13 7.63 1.46
CA SER A 39 -6.68 8.63 2.45
C SER A 39 -7.86 9.28 3.20
N PHE A 40 -8.95 9.59 2.49
CA PHE A 40 -10.16 10.16 3.09
C PHE A 40 -10.78 9.27 4.17
N ASN A 41 -10.88 7.97 3.92
CA ASN A 41 -11.40 7.01 4.91
C ASN A 41 -10.51 6.93 6.15
N THR A 42 -9.21 7.09 5.93
CA THR A 42 -8.20 7.08 6.98
C THR A 42 -8.37 8.28 7.92
N VAL A 43 -8.65 9.48 7.40
CA VAL A 43 -9.01 10.67 8.19
C VAL A 43 -10.26 10.44 9.07
N ARG A 44 -11.26 9.71 8.57
CA ARG A 44 -12.51 9.46 9.33
C ARG A 44 -12.33 8.51 10.52
N ARG A 45 -11.27 7.70 10.53
CA ARG A 45 -11.04 6.65 11.54
C ARG A 45 -9.87 6.93 12.47
N LEU A 46 -9.32 8.15 12.47
CA LEU A 46 -8.22 8.54 13.35
C LEU A 46 -8.53 8.31 14.82
N HIS A 47 -9.78 8.48 15.24
CA HIS A 47 -10.24 8.23 16.62
C HIS A 47 -9.87 6.82 17.12
N ARG A 48 -9.86 5.80 16.24
CA ARG A 48 -9.49 4.42 16.61
C ARG A 48 -8.01 4.27 16.93
N VAL A 49 -7.17 5.09 16.31
CA VAL A 49 -5.72 5.11 16.56
C VAL A 49 -5.47 5.91 17.84
N ILE A 50 -6.07 7.10 17.95
CA ILE A 50 -5.92 8.00 19.10
C ILE A 50 -6.36 7.31 20.39
N SER A 51 -7.46 6.55 20.37
CA SER A 51 -7.95 5.82 21.56
C SER A 51 -6.99 4.76 22.07
N LEU A 52 -6.05 4.28 21.25
CA LEU A 52 -5.07 3.27 21.65
C LEU A 52 -3.81 3.88 22.27
N GLN A 53 -3.63 5.21 22.17
CA GLN A 53 -2.45 5.95 22.65
C GLN A 53 -1.13 5.25 22.27
N PRO A 54 -0.86 4.99 20.98
CA PRO A 54 0.34 4.31 20.55
C PRO A 54 1.57 5.21 20.72
N ASP A 55 2.73 4.61 21.03
CA ASP A 55 4.01 5.32 21.10
C ASP A 55 4.53 5.75 19.71
N ARG A 56 4.20 4.99 18.67
CA ARG A 56 4.55 5.27 17.27
C ARG A 56 3.41 4.92 16.32
N VAL A 57 3.28 5.67 15.23
CA VAL A 57 2.28 5.41 14.18
C VAL A 57 2.91 5.43 12.80
N ILE A 58 2.97 4.27 12.16
CA ILE A 58 3.30 4.14 10.74
C ILE A 58 2.03 4.25 9.89
N VAL A 59 1.98 5.25 9.00
CA VAL A 59 0.89 5.41 8.03
C VAL A 59 1.34 4.91 6.65
N LEU A 60 0.60 3.94 6.09
CA LEU A 60 0.82 3.39 4.74
C LEU A 60 -0.48 3.46 3.93
N ILE A 61 -0.64 4.50 3.12
CA ILE A 61 -1.88 4.79 2.36
C ILE A 61 -1.56 5.52 1.04
N GLY A 62 -2.38 5.33 0.01
CA GLY A 62 -2.27 6.08 -1.25
C GLY A 62 -2.52 5.26 -2.51
N THR A 63 -2.28 3.94 -2.49
CA THR A 63 -2.48 3.07 -3.66
C THR A 63 -3.92 3.14 -4.20
N ASN A 64 -4.94 3.11 -3.33
CA ASN A 64 -6.33 3.19 -3.77
C ASN A 64 -6.73 4.58 -4.25
N ASP A 65 -6.10 5.64 -3.72
CA ASP A 65 -6.30 7.01 -4.20
C ASP A 65 -5.88 7.09 -5.67
N ILE A 66 -4.71 6.52 -6.03
CA ILE A 66 -4.23 6.41 -7.41
C ILE A 66 -5.16 5.54 -8.26
N LEU A 67 -5.52 4.33 -7.80
CA LEU A 67 -6.40 3.44 -8.55
C LEU A 67 -7.76 4.10 -8.84
N ALA A 68 -8.28 4.89 -7.90
CA ALA A 68 -9.53 5.63 -8.09
C ALA A 68 -9.36 6.84 -9.04
N SER A 69 -8.18 7.45 -9.14
CA SER A 69 -7.91 8.46 -10.16
C SER A 69 -7.78 7.86 -11.58
N VAL A 70 -7.26 6.63 -11.71
CA VAL A 70 -6.98 6.01 -13.02
C VAL A 70 -8.15 5.19 -13.56
N PHE A 71 -8.86 4.44 -12.70
CA PHE A 71 -9.87 3.47 -13.12
C PHE A 71 -11.28 3.92 -12.71
N PRO A 72 -12.12 4.42 -13.65
CA PRO A 72 -13.47 4.90 -13.32
C PRO A 72 -14.38 3.86 -12.67
N GLY A 73 -14.25 2.59 -13.08
CA GLY A 73 -14.99 1.48 -12.49
C GLY A 73 -14.61 1.24 -11.02
N PHE A 74 -13.31 1.28 -10.71
CA PHE A 74 -12.82 1.20 -9.34
C PHE A 74 -13.28 2.40 -8.52
N ARG A 75 -13.16 3.62 -9.08
CA ARG A 75 -13.64 4.86 -8.44
C ARG A 75 -15.11 4.78 -8.04
N ARG A 76 -15.98 4.38 -8.97
CA ARG A 76 -17.42 4.25 -8.70
C ARG A 76 -17.68 3.24 -7.57
N PHE A 77 -16.99 2.10 -7.61
CA PHE A 77 -17.10 1.08 -6.57
C PHE A 77 -16.68 1.61 -5.20
N VAL A 78 -15.47 2.18 -5.08
CA VAL A 78 -14.98 2.67 -3.78
C VAL A 78 -15.79 3.85 -3.27
N ARG A 79 -16.27 4.77 -4.11
CA ARG A 79 -17.13 5.88 -3.66
C ARG A 79 -18.41 5.38 -2.98
N VAL A 80 -19.04 4.33 -3.52
CA VAL A 80 -20.24 3.71 -2.92
C VAL A 80 -19.89 2.93 -1.66
N VAL A 81 -18.96 1.97 -1.76
CA VAL A 81 -18.65 1.03 -0.66
C VAL A 81 -17.96 1.74 0.51
N LYS A 82 -17.10 2.72 0.21
CA LYS A 82 -16.34 3.48 1.20
C LYS A 82 -16.98 4.82 1.56
N ARG A 83 -18.16 5.12 0.99
CA ARG A 83 -18.94 6.34 1.26
C ARG A 83 -18.08 7.60 1.11
N VAL A 84 -17.38 7.70 -0.02
CA VAL A 84 -16.53 8.83 -0.38
C VAL A 84 -17.29 9.70 -1.37
N SER A 85 -17.72 10.87 -0.90
CA SER A 85 -18.47 11.85 -1.70
C SER A 85 -17.55 12.64 -2.63
N GLU A 86 -16.33 12.92 -2.19
CA GLU A 86 -15.35 13.76 -2.89
C GLU A 86 -14.56 12.98 -3.97
N GLU A 87 -14.03 13.69 -4.96
CA GLU A 87 -13.17 13.10 -5.98
C GLU A 87 -11.75 12.88 -5.41
N PRO A 88 -11.16 11.68 -5.62
CA PRO A 88 -9.81 11.38 -5.18
C PRO A 88 -8.79 12.04 -6.13
N THR A 89 -8.25 13.17 -5.70
CA THR A 89 -7.21 13.93 -6.40
C THR A 89 -5.93 13.96 -5.57
N SER A 90 -4.80 14.27 -6.20
CA SER A 90 -3.51 14.39 -5.51
C SER A 90 -3.52 15.51 -4.45
N GLY A 91 -4.18 16.64 -4.72
CA GLY A 91 -4.33 17.73 -3.74
C GLY A 91 -5.13 17.29 -2.53
N ARG A 92 -6.23 16.55 -2.73
CA ARG A 92 -7.03 15.99 -1.62
C ARG A 92 -6.23 14.95 -0.83
N PHE A 93 -5.41 14.15 -1.49
CA PHE A 93 -4.51 13.20 -0.85
C PHE A 93 -3.50 13.91 0.06
N GLU A 94 -2.87 14.98 -0.43
CA GLU A 94 -1.95 15.82 0.36
C GLU A 94 -2.65 16.41 1.60
N GLU A 95 -3.79 17.07 1.41
CA GLU A 95 -4.60 17.63 2.52
C GLU A 95 -4.97 16.55 3.55
N ASN A 96 -5.33 15.35 3.10
CA ASN A 96 -5.66 14.25 3.99
C ASN A 96 -4.44 13.77 4.78
N LEU A 97 -3.26 13.70 4.15
CA LEU A 97 -2.03 13.32 4.86
C LEU A 97 -1.65 14.35 5.91
N ASP A 98 -1.74 15.64 5.61
CA ASP A 98 -1.51 16.70 6.60
C ASP A 98 -2.46 16.52 7.80
N VAL A 99 -3.76 16.32 7.55
CA VAL A 99 -4.74 16.07 8.62
C VAL A 99 -4.41 14.81 9.42
N ILE A 100 -4.00 13.72 8.77
CA ILE A 100 -3.62 12.47 9.43
C ILE A 100 -2.44 12.71 10.36
N VAL A 101 -1.35 13.31 9.85
CA VAL A 101 -0.13 13.54 10.63
C VAL A 101 -0.40 14.49 11.80
N SER A 102 -1.04 15.64 11.55
CA SER A 102 -1.30 16.61 12.60
C SER A 102 -2.24 16.09 13.70
N ARG A 103 -3.27 15.30 13.36
CA ARG A 103 -4.25 14.81 14.37
C ARG A 103 -3.78 13.58 15.12
N LEU A 104 -2.99 12.71 14.50
CA LEU A 104 -2.42 11.56 15.19
C LEU A 104 -1.17 11.91 15.97
N GLN A 105 -0.58 13.08 15.71
CA GLN A 105 0.82 13.32 16.00
C GLN A 105 1.66 12.17 15.43
N ALA A 106 1.29 11.69 14.24
CA ALA A 106 1.97 10.55 13.64
C ALA A 106 3.40 10.96 13.35
N ASP A 107 4.31 10.17 13.88
CA ASP A 107 5.75 10.36 13.78
C ASP A 107 6.31 9.72 12.52
N THR A 108 5.54 8.91 11.76
CA THR A 108 6.09 8.17 10.62
C THR A 108 5.13 8.00 9.44
N LEU A 109 5.58 8.42 8.26
CA LEU A 109 4.94 8.14 6.98
C LEU A 109 5.76 7.14 6.18
N SER A 110 5.10 6.13 5.62
CA SER A 110 5.70 5.18 4.68
C SER A 110 5.21 5.46 3.27
N SER A 111 6.14 5.55 2.32
CA SER A 111 5.79 5.44 0.90
C SER A 111 5.20 4.07 0.59
N PHE A 112 4.60 3.89 -0.58
CA PHE A 112 3.93 2.65 -0.96
C PHE A 112 4.48 2.08 -2.27
N ALA A 113 4.23 0.79 -2.47
CA ALA A 113 4.71 0.04 -3.63
C ALA A 113 4.18 0.62 -4.97
N PRO A 114 4.92 0.42 -6.06
CA PRO A 114 4.39 0.57 -7.42
C PRO A 114 3.12 -0.25 -7.66
N VAL A 115 2.32 0.15 -8.64
CA VAL A 115 1.23 -0.66 -9.19
C VAL A 115 1.73 -1.22 -10.51
N GLY A 116 1.82 -2.54 -10.62
CA GLY A 116 2.50 -3.23 -11.72
C GLY A 116 4.02 -3.34 -11.51
N GLU A 117 4.69 -4.00 -12.46
CA GLU A 117 6.11 -4.38 -12.37
C GLU A 117 6.90 -4.00 -13.63
N GLU A 118 6.41 -3.04 -14.41
CA GLU A 118 7.11 -2.52 -15.58
C GLU A 118 7.36 -1.01 -15.40
N PRO A 119 8.48 -0.60 -14.77
CA PRO A 119 8.75 0.80 -14.44
C PRO A 119 8.93 1.69 -15.69
N ASP A 120 9.46 1.14 -16.78
CA ASP A 120 9.70 1.85 -18.05
C ASP A 120 8.69 1.46 -19.15
N SER A 121 7.44 1.16 -18.74
CA SER A 121 6.41 0.65 -19.65
C SER A 121 6.08 1.62 -20.77
N ARG A 122 5.89 1.05 -21.98
CA ARG A 122 5.33 1.78 -23.11
C ARG A 122 3.80 1.84 -23.10
N ASP A 123 3.15 0.96 -22.33
CA ASP A 123 1.70 0.93 -22.19
C ASP A 123 1.18 2.23 -21.53
N PRO A 124 0.17 2.90 -22.11
CA PRO A 124 -0.32 4.17 -21.59
C PRO A 124 -0.85 4.10 -20.16
N VAL A 125 -1.50 2.99 -19.77
CA VAL A 125 -2.08 2.84 -18.43
C VAL A 125 -0.97 2.61 -17.41
N GLN A 126 -0.05 1.68 -17.68
CA GLN A 126 1.07 1.43 -16.78
C GLN A 126 1.97 2.67 -16.62
N ARG A 127 2.27 3.38 -17.73
CA ARG A 127 3.03 4.64 -17.67
C ARG A 127 2.34 5.67 -16.78
N ARG A 128 1.01 5.83 -16.93
CA ARG A 128 0.23 6.76 -16.11
C ARG A 128 0.24 6.36 -14.62
N LEU A 129 0.20 5.06 -14.33
CA LEU A 129 0.33 4.56 -12.96
C LEU A 129 1.72 4.87 -12.39
N ASN A 130 2.79 4.65 -13.14
CA ASN A 130 4.16 4.96 -12.70
C ASN A 130 4.32 6.45 -12.37
N GLU A 131 3.83 7.34 -13.25
CA GLU A 131 3.83 8.79 -13.01
C GLU A 131 3.09 9.16 -11.71
N LEU A 132 1.89 8.62 -11.52
CA LEU A 132 1.07 8.94 -10.34
C LEU A 132 1.64 8.35 -9.05
N VAL A 133 2.19 7.14 -9.08
CA VAL A 133 2.87 6.53 -7.94
C VAL A 133 4.06 7.40 -7.54
N ALA A 134 4.90 7.81 -8.49
CA ALA A 134 6.02 8.70 -8.21
C ALA A 134 5.56 10.04 -7.62
N ALA A 135 4.52 10.66 -8.21
CA ALA A 135 3.98 11.92 -7.74
C ALA A 135 3.39 11.84 -6.32
N TYR A 136 2.61 10.80 -6.02
CA TYR A 136 2.01 10.64 -4.69
C TYR A 136 3.06 10.26 -3.63
N ASN A 137 4.06 9.43 -3.96
CA ASN A 137 5.16 9.16 -3.02
C ASN A 137 6.02 10.42 -2.77
N ALA A 138 6.15 11.30 -3.76
CA ALA A 138 6.76 12.63 -3.55
C ALA A 138 5.92 13.50 -2.59
N ILE A 139 4.59 13.43 -2.68
CA ILE A 139 3.70 14.09 -1.70
C ILE A 139 3.91 13.50 -0.29
N VAL A 140 3.96 12.17 -0.15
CA VAL A 140 4.22 11.51 1.15
C VAL A 140 5.53 12.02 1.76
N ARG A 141 6.60 12.06 0.97
CA ARG A 141 7.91 12.58 1.40
C ARG A 141 7.85 14.06 1.78
N LYS A 142 7.14 14.87 0.99
CA LYS A 142 6.96 16.31 1.26
C LYS A 142 6.25 16.52 2.59
N VAL A 143 5.12 15.84 2.82
CA VAL A 143 4.35 15.96 4.06
C VAL A 143 5.14 15.46 5.26
N ALA A 144 5.89 14.35 5.13
CA ALA A 144 6.77 13.88 6.18
C ALA A 144 7.79 14.97 6.58
N SER A 145 8.43 15.58 5.58
CA SER A 145 9.40 16.66 5.81
C SER A 145 8.79 17.92 6.40
N SER A 146 7.60 18.37 5.95
CA SER A 146 6.99 19.60 6.45
C SER A 146 6.47 19.46 7.88
N GLN A 147 6.03 18.26 8.26
CA GLN A 147 5.50 17.96 9.58
C GLN A 147 6.56 17.39 10.55
N HIS A 148 7.82 17.31 10.13
CA HIS A 148 8.93 16.71 10.91
C HIS A 148 8.65 15.26 11.33
N ALA A 149 7.94 14.51 10.48
CA ALA A 149 7.74 13.08 10.64
C ALA A 149 8.81 12.29 9.89
N ASP A 150 9.14 11.11 10.39
CA ASP A 150 10.02 10.16 9.75
C ASP A 150 9.43 9.65 8.43
N TYR A 151 10.31 9.36 7.47
CA TYR A 151 9.94 8.84 6.16
C TYR A 151 10.55 7.44 5.95
N ILE A 152 9.70 6.44 5.77
CA ILE A 152 10.12 5.08 5.40
C ILE A 152 10.17 4.97 3.87
N PRO A 153 11.36 4.80 3.25
CA PRO A 153 11.55 4.81 1.80
C PRO A 153 11.21 3.45 1.16
N PHE A 154 9.99 2.96 1.37
CA PHE A 154 9.53 1.68 0.85
C PHE A 154 9.45 1.68 -0.68
N TYR A 155 8.88 2.73 -1.29
CA TYR A 155 8.80 2.89 -2.75
C TYR A 155 10.17 2.79 -3.41
N GLU A 156 11.17 3.47 -2.85
CA GLU A 156 12.53 3.50 -3.38
C GLU A 156 13.21 2.13 -3.24
N ALA A 157 13.06 1.48 -2.08
CA ALA A 157 13.55 0.12 -1.88
C ALA A 157 12.92 -0.86 -2.89
N PHE A 158 11.61 -0.75 -3.13
CA PHE A 158 10.88 -1.61 -4.06
C PHE A 158 11.26 -1.34 -5.51
N HIS A 159 11.34 -0.07 -5.92
CA HIS A 159 11.71 0.32 -7.26
C HIS A 159 13.12 -0.17 -7.62
N ASN A 160 14.07 -0.09 -6.69
CA ASN A 160 15.41 -0.64 -6.87
C ASN A 160 15.39 -2.16 -7.11
N GLN A 161 14.49 -2.91 -6.44
CA GLN A 161 14.34 -4.35 -6.66
C GLN A 161 13.71 -4.67 -8.02
N LEU A 162 12.73 -3.89 -8.47
CA LEU A 162 12.14 -4.03 -9.81
C LEU A 162 13.19 -3.84 -10.92
N VAL A 163 13.97 -2.76 -10.83
CA VAL A 163 15.02 -2.46 -11.82
C VAL A 163 16.07 -3.57 -11.85
N ARG A 164 16.52 -4.07 -10.68
CA ARG A 164 17.49 -5.17 -10.59
C ARG A 164 16.95 -6.49 -11.14
N ALA A 165 15.68 -6.77 -10.91
CA ALA A 165 15.03 -7.97 -11.41
C ALA A 165 14.77 -7.93 -12.92
N GLY A 166 14.76 -6.74 -13.53
CA GLY A 166 14.44 -6.60 -14.95
C GLY A 166 13.00 -7.01 -15.27
N THR A 167 12.07 -6.79 -14.34
CA THR A 167 10.66 -7.16 -14.52
C THR A 167 10.02 -6.32 -15.63
N ALA A 168 9.12 -6.95 -16.39
CA ALA A 168 8.50 -6.35 -17.57
C ALA A 168 6.99 -6.54 -17.61
N LYS A 169 6.33 -6.78 -16.48
CA LYS A 169 4.90 -7.06 -16.45
C LYS A 169 4.07 -5.79 -16.16
N PRO A 170 3.34 -5.25 -17.16
CA PRO A 170 2.46 -4.13 -16.93
C PRO A 170 1.13 -4.55 -16.29
N PHE A 171 0.59 -3.64 -15.49
CA PHE A 171 -0.77 -3.57 -15.01
C PHE A 171 -1.59 -2.65 -15.92
N THR A 172 -2.18 -3.23 -16.97
CA THR A 172 -2.88 -2.46 -18.01
C THR A 172 -4.37 -2.24 -17.73
N ARG A 173 -4.96 -3.03 -16.83
CA ARG A 173 -6.37 -2.92 -16.48
C ARG A 173 -6.66 -3.41 -15.07
N PHE A 174 -7.57 -2.72 -14.40
CA PHE A 174 -8.17 -3.22 -13.17
C PHE A 174 -9.35 -4.15 -13.49
N SER A 175 -9.40 -5.33 -12.87
CA SER A 175 -10.46 -6.33 -13.07
C SER A 175 -10.90 -6.93 -11.74
N PHE A 176 -12.11 -6.57 -11.29
CA PHE A 176 -12.73 -7.19 -10.12
C PHE A 176 -12.90 -8.70 -10.33
N ALA A 177 -13.24 -9.15 -11.53
CA ALA A 177 -13.39 -10.57 -11.83
C ALA A 177 -12.08 -11.34 -11.65
N SER A 178 -10.95 -10.76 -12.08
CA SER A 178 -9.63 -11.36 -11.87
C SER A 178 -9.29 -11.43 -10.37
N PHE A 179 -9.59 -10.37 -9.63
CA PHE A 179 -9.40 -10.34 -8.18
C PHE A 179 -10.25 -11.41 -7.46
N TYR A 180 -11.54 -11.51 -7.77
CA TYR A 180 -12.42 -12.53 -7.19
C TYR A 180 -11.99 -13.94 -7.56
N ARG A 181 -11.55 -14.17 -8.80
CA ARG A 181 -11.00 -15.47 -9.23
C ARG A 181 -9.76 -15.84 -8.42
N ASP A 182 -8.83 -14.92 -8.25
CA ASP A 182 -7.56 -15.24 -7.57
C ASP A 182 -7.76 -15.36 -6.05
N TYR A 183 -8.60 -14.54 -5.45
CA TYR A 183 -8.89 -14.61 -4.01
C TYR A 183 -9.87 -15.73 -3.62
N LEU A 184 -11.08 -15.74 -4.19
CA LEU A 184 -12.12 -16.70 -3.77
C LEU A 184 -11.89 -18.11 -4.33
N LEU A 185 -11.49 -18.21 -5.60
CA LEU A 185 -11.34 -19.50 -6.27
C LEU A 185 -9.97 -20.12 -5.98
N ARG A 186 -8.87 -19.41 -6.26
CA ARG A 186 -7.53 -20.00 -6.15
C ARG A 186 -7.04 -20.08 -4.71
N GLU A 187 -7.22 -19.04 -3.91
CA GLU A 187 -6.79 -19.11 -2.51
C GLU A 187 -7.84 -19.79 -1.62
N MET A 188 -9.07 -19.27 -1.51
CA MET A 188 -10.00 -19.81 -0.51
C MET A 188 -10.48 -21.24 -0.83
N ILE A 189 -10.72 -21.57 -2.11
CA ILE A 189 -11.22 -22.89 -2.52
C ILE A 189 -10.05 -23.86 -2.80
N LEU A 190 -9.08 -23.47 -3.64
CA LEU A 190 -7.98 -24.36 -4.05
C LEU A 190 -6.79 -24.35 -3.09
N ARG A 191 -6.77 -23.48 -2.07
CA ARG A 191 -5.68 -23.34 -1.08
C ARG A 191 -4.30 -23.11 -1.72
N GLN A 192 -4.25 -22.56 -2.92
CA GLN A 192 -2.99 -22.18 -3.55
C GLN A 192 -2.36 -21.04 -2.76
N ASN A 193 -1.04 -21.09 -2.59
CA ASN A 193 -0.34 -20.00 -1.95
C ASN A 193 -0.23 -18.80 -2.90
N PHE A 194 -0.10 -17.59 -2.34
CA PHE A 194 -0.10 -16.35 -3.12
C PHE A 194 1.10 -16.22 -4.07
N ASP A 195 2.23 -16.84 -3.76
CA ASP A 195 3.41 -16.86 -4.62
C ASP A 195 3.19 -17.73 -5.86
N GLU A 196 2.44 -18.82 -5.72
CA GLU A 196 2.02 -19.68 -6.83
C GLU A 196 1.04 -18.94 -7.75
N ILE A 197 0.06 -18.25 -7.18
CA ILE A 197 -0.89 -17.40 -7.93
C ILE A 197 -0.14 -16.29 -8.68
N ALA A 198 0.81 -15.63 -8.00
CA ALA A 198 1.68 -14.62 -8.60
C ALA A 198 2.41 -15.19 -9.82
N ARG A 199 3.09 -16.33 -9.67
CA ARG A 199 3.83 -17.00 -10.76
C ARG A 199 2.93 -17.42 -11.92
N ILE A 200 1.75 -17.98 -11.66
CA ILE A 200 0.77 -18.34 -12.70
C ILE A 200 0.35 -17.09 -13.49
N ASN A 201 0.15 -15.99 -12.78
CA ASN A 201 -0.22 -14.72 -13.39
C ASN A 201 0.99 -13.97 -13.97
N GLY A 202 2.24 -14.43 -13.76
CA GLY A 202 3.47 -13.81 -14.24
C GLY A 202 4.00 -12.64 -13.41
N TRP A 203 3.51 -12.46 -12.19
CA TRP A 203 3.99 -11.43 -11.25
C TRP A 203 5.15 -11.97 -10.40
N GLN A 204 6.15 -11.13 -10.15
CA GLN A 204 7.33 -11.47 -9.36
C GLN A 204 7.27 -10.93 -7.93
N PHE A 205 6.71 -9.75 -7.71
CA PHE A 205 6.61 -9.08 -6.41
C PHE A 205 5.16 -8.82 -5.96
N HIS A 206 4.22 -8.92 -6.89
CA HIS A 206 2.79 -8.80 -6.63
C HIS A 206 2.07 -10.14 -6.83
N ILE A 207 0.82 -10.21 -6.41
CA ILE A 207 -0.11 -11.31 -6.67
C ILE A 207 -0.95 -11.02 -7.91
N ASP A 208 -1.38 -9.76 -8.02
CA ASP A 208 -2.32 -9.26 -9.02
C ASP A 208 -1.87 -7.92 -9.63
N GLY A 209 -0.65 -7.47 -9.32
CA GLY A 209 -0.11 -6.16 -9.71
C GLY A 209 -0.39 -5.04 -8.70
N ILE A 210 -1.07 -5.33 -7.59
CA ILE A 210 -1.37 -4.36 -6.51
C ILE A 210 -0.96 -4.93 -5.14
N HIS A 211 -1.40 -6.15 -4.83
CA HIS A 211 -1.14 -6.80 -3.54
C HIS A 211 0.20 -7.51 -3.55
N LEU A 212 0.93 -7.43 -2.44
CA LEU A 212 2.28 -7.97 -2.34
C LEU A 212 2.25 -9.49 -2.14
N ASN A 213 3.10 -10.19 -2.87
CA ASN A 213 3.45 -11.58 -2.59
C ASN A 213 4.61 -11.62 -1.56
N THR A 214 5.21 -12.79 -1.32
CA THR A 214 6.31 -12.90 -0.35
C THR A 214 7.51 -12.03 -0.69
N PRO A 215 8.14 -12.11 -1.90
CA PRO A 215 9.22 -11.20 -2.29
C PRO A 215 8.89 -9.71 -2.13
N GLY A 216 7.72 -9.26 -2.60
CA GLY A 216 7.33 -7.86 -2.50
C GLY A 216 7.09 -7.41 -1.04
N GLY A 217 6.51 -8.30 -0.24
CA GLY A 217 6.21 -8.06 1.17
C GLY A 217 7.46 -8.01 2.05
N GLN A 218 8.49 -8.81 1.73
CA GLN A 218 9.79 -8.75 2.41
C GLN A 218 10.46 -7.39 2.24
N ILE A 219 10.34 -6.75 1.08
CA ILE A 219 10.88 -5.39 0.86
C ILE A 219 10.24 -4.38 1.82
N LEU A 220 8.90 -4.43 1.97
CA LEU A 220 8.18 -3.58 2.93
C LEU A 220 8.65 -3.85 4.35
N THR A 221 8.72 -5.14 4.71
CA THR A 221 9.07 -5.57 6.06
C THR A 221 10.48 -5.13 6.43
N ASP A 222 11.44 -5.28 5.53
CA ASP A 222 12.82 -4.87 5.75
C ASP A 222 12.98 -3.34 5.77
N ALA A 223 12.20 -2.61 4.97
CA ALA A 223 12.17 -1.15 5.03
C ALA A 223 11.66 -0.65 6.39
N VAL A 224 10.60 -1.27 6.91
CA VAL A 224 10.07 -0.94 8.24
C VAL A 224 11.02 -1.41 9.34
N GLN A 225 11.63 -2.58 9.24
CA GLN A 225 12.60 -3.05 10.24
C GLN A 225 13.76 -2.08 10.39
N LYS A 226 14.35 -1.62 9.27
CA LYS A 226 15.45 -0.64 9.29
C LYS A 226 15.06 0.64 10.02
N PHE A 227 13.80 1.05 9.89
CA PHE A 227 13.27 2.20 10.64
C PHE A 227 13.12 1.90 12.14
N LEU A 228 12.65 0.71 12.51
CA LEU A 228 12.50 0.32 13.93
C LEU A 228 13.85 0.12 14.65
N ASP A 229 14.90 -0.20 13.90
CA ASP A 229 16.26 -0.39 14.42
C ASP A 229 17.03 0.94 14.61
N ALA A 230 16.54 2.04 14.05
CA ALA A 230 17.09 3.40 14.22
C ALA A 230 16.66 4.03 15.55
#